data_AF-A0A352WWD4-F1
#
_entry.id   AF-A0A352WWD4-F1
#
_cell.length_a   1.000
_cell.length_b   1.000
_cell.length_c   1.000
_cell.angle_alpha   90.00
_cell.angle_beta   90.00
_cell.angle_gamma   90.00
#
_symmetry.space_group_name_H-M   'P 1'
#
loop_
_entity.id
_entity.type
_entity.pdbx_description
1 polymer ?
#
loop_
_entity_poly.entity_id
_entity_poly.type
_entity_poly.pdbx_seq_one_letter_code
_entity_poly.pdbx_strand_id
1 'polypeptide(L)' 'SLEEAIVTAGGIHVKEVNPRTMESRLVPGLYFAGEILDVDALTGGYNLQIAFSTGYLAAKAMTQKKEV' A
#
# COMPACT_ATOMS: atom_id res chain seq x y z
N SER A 1 14.53 -7.92 -19.12
CA SER A 1 15.31 -7.91 -17.84
C SER A 1 14.41 -7.35 -16.73
N LEU A 2 14.87 -7.22 -15.47
CA LEU A 2 14.06 -6.54 -14.43
C LEU A 2 13.70 -5.10 -14.88
N GLU A 3 14.53 -4.48 -15.73
CA GLU A 3 14.25 -3.17 -16.35
C GLU A 3 13.05 -3.15 -17.31
N GLU A 4 12.53 -4.29 -17.78
CA GLU A 4 11.36 -4.38 -18.67
C GLU A 4 10.10 -4.86 -17.94
N ALA A 5 10.20 -5.15 -16.64
CA ALA A 5 9.07 -5.64 -15.85
C ALA A 5 8.08 -4.51 -15.54
N ILE A 6 6.82 -4.71 -15.93
CA ILE A 6 5.72 -3.74 -15.72
C ILE A 6 5.19 -3.81 -14.27
N VAL A 7 5.52 -4.89 -13.55
CA VAL A 7 5.04 -5.16 -12.18
C VAL A 7 6.17 -5.83 -11.38
N THR A 8 6.38 -5.41 -10.14
CA THR A 8 7.22 -6.13 -9.17
C THR A 8 6.43 -7.20 -8.42
N ALA A 9 7.00 -8.41 -8.31
CA ALA A 9 6.52 -9.46 -7.40
C ALA A 9 7.32 -9.39 -6.09
N GLY A 10 6.64 -9.31 -4.94
CA GLY A 10 7.23 -9.07 -3.62
C GLY A 10 6.90 -7.68 -3.05
N GLY A 11 7.43 -7.37 -1.86
CA GLY A 11 7.20 -6.09 -1.20
C GLY A 11 7.06 -6.23 0.30
N ILE A 12 6.39 -5.28 0.92
CA ILE A 12 6.07 -5.31 2.35
C ILE A 12 4.96 -6.31 2.57
N HIS A 13 5.23 -7.29 3.43
CA HIS A 13 4.30 -8.36 3.74
C HIS A 13 3.01 -7.78 4.34
N VAL A 14 1.86 -7.99 3.68
CA VAL A 14 0.58 -7.33 4.06
C VAL A 14 0.12 -7.61 5.50
N LYS A 15 0.55 -8.71 6.11
CA LYS A 15 0.30 -9.01 7.54
C LYS A 15 0.93 -8.00 8.50
N GLU A 16 1.98 -7.29 8.07
CA GLU A 16 2.66 -6.24 8.84
C GLU A 16 2.03 -4.86 8.65
N VAL A 17 0.97 -4.78 7.83
CA VAL A 17 0.23 -3.55 7.56
C VAL A 17 -1.18 -3.67 8.15
N ASN A 18 -1.71 -2.58 8.71
CA ASN A 18 -3.10 -2.54 9.13
C ASN A 18 -4.00 -2.30 7.91
N PRO A 19 -4.87 -3.25 7.52
CA PRO A 19 -5.67 -3.13 6.30
C PRO A 19 -6.71 -2.00 6.34
N ARG A 20 -7.01 -1.43 7.52
CA ARG A 20 -7.97 -0.33 7.68
C ARG A 20 -7.33 1.05 7.65
N THR A 21 -6.03 1.15 7.85
CA THR A 21 -5.33 2.44 7.95
C THR A 21 -4.11 2.53 7.06
N MET A 22 -3.65 1.41 6.50
CA MET A 22 -2.38 1.28 5.79
C MET A 22 -1.14 1.60 6.65
N GLU A 23 -1.30 1.70 7.96
CA GLU A 23 -0.20 1.95 8.91
C GLU A 23 0.60 0.66 9.16
N SER A 24 1.92 0.81 9.30
CA SER A 24 2.79 -0.25 9.78
C SER A 24 2.36 -0.71 11.17
N ARG A 25 2.32 -2.02 11.38
CA ARG A 25 2.11 -2.63 12.70
C ARG A 25 3.38 -2.60 13.56
N LEU A 26 4.53 -2.32 12.95
CA LEU A 26 5.84 -2.32 13.59
C LEU A 26 6.31 -0.90 13.95
N VAL A 27 5.98 0.08 13.11
CA VAL A 27 6.44 1.47 13.26
C VAL A 27 5.25 2.44 13.24
N PRO A 28 4.81 2.96 14.39
CA PRO A 28 3.73 3.95 14.45
C PRO A 28 4.06 5.20 13.62
N GLY A 29 3.08 5.68 12.85
CA GLY A 29 3.21 6.85 11.98
C GLY A 29 3.84 6.57 10.61
N LEU A 30 4.25 5.34 10.33
CA LEU A 30 4.70 4.90 9.00
C LEU A 30 3.55 4.24 8.23
N TYR A 31 3.36 4.62 6.97
CA TYR A 31 2.26 4.14 6.13
C TYR A 31 2.78 3.66 4.77
N PHE A 32 2.10 2.67 4.19
CA PHE A 32 2.47 2.07 2.92
C PHE A 32 1.28 2.01 1.97
N ALA A 33 1.51 2.27 0.68
CA ALA A 33 0.47 2.23 -0.33
C ALA A 33 1.06 1.90 -1.71
N GLY A 34 0.23 1.33 -2.57
CA GLY A 34 0.59 0.95 -3.93
C GLY A 34 1.48 -0.28 -4.01
N GLU A 35 2.27 -0.33 -5.07
CA GLU A 35 3.01 -1.51 -5.52
C GLU A 35 4.14 -1.96 -4.56
N ILE A 36 4.47 -1.14 -3.56
CA ILE A 36 5.41 -1.55 -2.50
C ILE A 36 4.83 -2.61 -1.57
N LEU A 37 3.50 -2.77 -1.55
CA LEU A 37 2.83 -3.83 -0.80
C LEU A 37 2.96 -5.14 -1.57
N ASP A 38 3.20 -6.24 -0.86
CA ASP A 38 3.24 -7.58 -1.44
C ASP A 38 1.82 -8.06 -1.79
N VAL A 39 1.27 -7.51 -2.87
CA VAL A 39 -0.05 -7.81 -3.43
C VAL A 39 0.05 -8.06 -4.92
N ASP A 40 -0.31 -9.27 -5.32
CA ASP A 40 -0.38 -9.62 -6.74
C ASP A 40 -1.65 -9.03 -7.37
N ALA A 41 -1.48 -8.31 -8.48
CA ALA A 41 -2.59 -7.86 -9.30
C ALA A 41 -2.43 -8.38 -10.73
N LEU A 42 -3.55 -8.83 -11.30
CA LEU A 42 -3.62 -9.16 -12.72
C LEU A 42 -3.48 -7.88 -13.57
N THR A 43 -3.08 -8.05 -14.84
CA THR A 43 -3.13 -6.95 -15.82
C THR A 43 -4.57 -6.49 -16.07
N GLY A 44 -4.76 -5.25 -16.53
CA GLY A 44 -6.09 -4.68 -16.79
C GLY A 44 -6.53 -3.58 -15.82
N GLY A 45 -5.57 -2.91 -15.16
CA GLY A 45 -5.83 -1.74 -14.32
C GLY A 45 -5.91 -2.04 -12.82
N TYR A 46 -5.81 -3.29 -12.39
CA TYR A 46 -5.85 -3.65 -10.97
C TYR A 46 -4.70 -3.05 -10.15
N ASN A 47 -3.49 -2.94 -10.71
CA ASN A 47 -2.37 -2.24 -10.06
C ASN A 47 -2.69 -0.77 -9.76
N LEU A 48 -3.30 -0.07 -10.71
CA LEU A 48 -3.73 1.33 -10.51
C LEU A 48 -4.83 1.41 -9.45
N GLN A 49 -5.79 0.48 -9.47
CA GLN A 49 -6.85 0.42 -8.48
C GLN A 49 -6.29 0.19 -7.07
N ILE A 50 -5.31 -0.71 -6.91
CA ILE A 50 -4.61 -0.94 -5.64
C ILE A 50 -3.89 0.33 -5.20
N ALA A 51 -3.13 0.96 -6.09
CA ALA A 51 -2.40 2.20 -5.79
C ALA A 51 -3.32 3.32 -5.31
N PHE A 52 -4.42 3.59 -6.03
CA PHE A 52 -5.35 4.65 -5.65
C PHE A 52 -6.14 4.32 -4.37
N SER A 53 -6.60 3.08 -4.22
CA SER A 53 -7.41 2.68 -3.06
C SER A 53 -6.58 2.72 -1.76
N THR A 54 -5.37 2.16 -1.80
CA THR A 54 -4.47 2.15 -0.64
C THR A 54 -3.92 3.54 -0.33
N GLY A 55 -3.58 4.33 -1.34
CA GLY A 55 -3.12 5.71 -1.17
C GLY A 55 -4.16 6.61 -0.52
N TYR A 56 -5.42 6.53 -0.98
CA TYR A 56 -6.54 7.25 -0.36
C TYR A 56 -6.73 6.87 1.11
N LEU A 57 -6.70 5.56 1.40
CA LEU A 57 -6.91 5.07 2.76
C LEU A 57 -5.79 5.49 3.72
N ALA A 58 -4.53 5.40 3.27
CA ALA A 58 -3.37 5.88 4.03
C ALA A 58 -3.50 7.37 4.37
N ALA A 59 -3.79 8.21 3.36
CA ALA A 59 -3.95 9.64 3.55
C ALA A 59 -5.10 9.98 4.52
N LYS A 60 -6.25 9.30 4.37
CA LYS A 60 -7.39 9.46 5.28
C LYS A 60 -7.03 9.09 6.73
N ALA A 61 -6.29 8.00 6.92
CA ALA A 61 -5.87 7.59 8.26
C ALA A 61 -4.87 8.58 8.88
N MET A 62 -3.96 9.15 8.09
CA MET A 62 -3.00 10.16 8.54
C MET A 62 -3.68 11.45 9.00
N THR A 63 -4.75 11.88 8.32
CA THR A 63 -5.46 13.13 8.67
C THR A 63 -6.39 12.96 9.86
N GLN A 64 -7.08 11.82 9.98
CA GLN A 64 -7.95 11.52 11.12
C GLN A 64 -7.17 11.35 12.44
N LYS A 65 -5.89 10.95 12.37
CA LYS A 65 -5.04 10.82 13.58
C LYS A 65 -4.61 12.15 14.19
N LYS A 66 -4.75 13.27 13.46
CA LYS A 66 -4.36 14.62 13.91
C LYS A 66 -5.46 15.36 14.68
N GLU A 67 -6.64 14.77 14.85
CA GLU A 67 -7.67 15.33 15.74
C GLU A 67 -7.40 14.89 17.19
N VAL A 68 -6.42 15.54 17.84
CA VAL A 68 -6.23 15.58 19.30
C VAL A 68 -5.86 17.00 19.70
#